data_AF-A0A973PQP2-F1
#
_entry.id   AF-A0A973PQP2-F1
#
_cell.length_a   1.000
_cell.length_b   1.000
_cell.length_c   1.000
_cell.angle_alpha   90.00
_cell.angle_beta   90.00
_cell.angle_gamma   90.00
#
_symmetry.space_group_name_H-M   'P 1'
#
loop_
_entity.id
_entity.type
_entity.pdbx_description
1 polymer ?
#
loop_
_entity_poly.entity_id
_entity_poly.type
_entity_poly.pdbx_seq_one_letter_code
_entity_poly.pdbx_strand_id
1 'polypeptide(L)'
;MFGNPEQMAQAMRQFADMLSAPQGSGPVNWDMAKNIARHAVVADGDPSVMEGERRQIVDALSLADLWLNEATALPSGVSAPEAWSRSEWIENTVPVWRQLCEPIAQRMVETMGGALGGANLPSEAQQMAGPLMGMLKQMGGMMVGQQIGQAL
;
A
#
# COMPACT_ATOMS: atom_id res chain seq x y z
N MET A 1 -19.53 3.49 -32.24
CA MET A 1 -19.53 2.21 -31.51
C MET A 1 -19.87 2.50 -30.05
N PHE A 2 -21.17 2.53 -29.73
CA PHE A 2 -21.63 2.74 -28.35
C PHE A 2 -21.38 1.44 -27.56
N GLY A 3 -20.69 1.53 -26.43
CA GLY A 3 -20.29 0.39 -25.61
C GLY A 3 -21.49 -0.44 -25.16
N ASN A 4 -21.33 -1.77 -25.19
CA ASN A 4 -22.38 -2.73 -24.90
C ASN A 4 -23.01 -2.47 -23.50
N PRO A 5 -24.34 -2.63 -23.34
CA PRO A 5 -25.04 -2.43 -22.07
C PRO A 5 -24.44 -3.25 -20.91
N GLU A 6 -23.90 -4.43 -21.21
CA GLU A 6 -23.24 -5.30 -20.25
C GLU A 6 -21.91 -4.73 -19.73
N GLN A 7 -21.14 -4.05 -20.58
CA GLN A 7 -19.91 -3.36 -20.17
C GLN A 7 -20.23 -2.18 -19.25
N MET A 8 -21.31 -1.47 -19.53
CA MET A 8 -21.79 -0.38 -18.68
C MET A 8 -22.28 -0.90 -17.32
N ALA A 9 -22.96 -2.06 -17.29
CA ALA A 9 -23.37 -2.73 -16.06
C ALA A 9 -22.19 -3.31 -15.25
N GLN A 10 -21.09 -3.72 -15.91
CA GLN A 10 -19.85 -4.08 -15.22
C GLN A 10 -19.13 -2.85 -14.66
N ALA A 11 -19.04 -1.77 -15.43
CA ALA A 11 -18.45 -0.51 -14.98
C ALA A 11 -19.22 0.09 -13.79
N MET A 12 -20.56 0.04 -13.81
CA MET A 12 -21.40 0.48 -12.68
C MET A 12 -21.19 -0.38 -11.43
N ARG A 13 -21.02 -1.70 -11.59
CA ARG A 13 -20.74 -2.59 -10.45
C ARG A 13 -19.37 -2.32 -9.84
N GLN A 14 -18.33 -2.17 -10.67
CA GLN A 14 -17.00 -1.76 -10.19
C GLN A 14 -17.05 -0.40 -9.47
N PHE A 15 -17.83 0.55 -9.99
CA PHE A 15 -18.00 1.86 -9.35
C PHE A 15 -18.78 1.78 -8.03
N ALA A 16 -19.81 0.93 -7.96
CA ALA A 16 -20.57 0.69 -6.73
C ALA A 16 -19.74 -0.04 -5.66
N ASP A 17 -18.92 -1.02 -6.06
CA ASP A 17 -17.98 -1.71 -5.16
C ASP A 17 -16.92 -0.74 -4.63
N MET A 18 -16.50 0.22 -5.45
CA MET A 18 -15.54 1.26 -5.08
C MET A 18 -16.15 2.34 -4.17
N LEU A 19 -17.44 2.66 -4.30
CA LEU A 19 -18.18 3.57 -3.40
C LEU A 19 -18.61 2.90 -2.09
N SER A 20 -18.83 1.58 -2.10
CA SER A 20 -19.17 0.79 -0.92
C SER A 20 -17.94 0.31 -0.15
N ALA A 21 -16.73 0.53 -0.69
CA ALA A 21 -15.50 0.41 0.07
C ALA A 21 -15.60 1.30 1.33
N PRO A 22 -15.34 0.76 2.53
CA PRO A 22 -15.60 1.46 3.79
C PRO A 22 -14.95 2.84 3.79
N GLN A 23 -15.69 3.86 4.22
CA GLN A 23 -15.23 5.25 4.44
C GLN A 23 -14.18 5.38 5.58
N GLY A 24 -13.44 4.31 5.87
CA GLY A 24 -12.39 4.21 6.88
C GLY A 24 -11.10 3.57 6.38
N SER A 25 -10.97 3.27 5.08
CA SER A 25 -9.63 3.09 4.51
C SER A 25 -8.96 4.47 4.58
N GLY A 26 -7.79 4.54 5.20
CA GLY A 26 -7.07 5.81 5.38
C GLY A 26 -6.80 6.54 4.06
N PRO A 27 -5.98 7.60 4.05
CA PRO A 27 -5.68 8.35 2.83
C PRO A 27 -4.99 7.54 1.73
N VAL A 28 -4.72 6.24 1.93
CA VAL A 28 -4.10 5.33 0.98
C VAL A 28 -4.90 4.04 0.92
N ASN A 29 -5.20 3.57 -0.29
CA ASN A 29 -5.74 2.23 -0.51
C ASN A 29 -4.60 1.19 -0.49
N TRP A 30 -4.27 0.70 0.72
CA TRP A 30 -3.18 -0.25 0.94
C TRP A 30 -3.43 -1.64 0.36
N ASP A 31 -4.68 -2.10 0.32
CA ASP A 31 -5.01 -3.38 -0.32
C ASP A 31 -4.73 -3.33 -1.82
N MET A 32 -5.09 -2.22 -2.47
CA MET A 32 -4.76 -2.00 -3.87
C MET A 32 -3.25 -1.88 -4.08
N ALA A 33 -2.55 -1.12 -3.24
CA ALA A 33 -1.09 -0.98 -3.32
C ALA A 33 -0.40 -2.35 -3.22
N LYS A 34 -0.80 -3.17 -2.24
CA LYS A 34 -0.30 -4.52 -2.05
C LYS A 34 -0.58 -5.41 -3.25
N ASN A 35 -1.81 -5.39 -3.77
CA ASN A 35 -2.18 -6.19 -4.94
C ASN A 35 -1.38 -5.82 -6.19
N ILE A 36 -1.10 -4.54 -6.40
CA ILE A 36 -0.26 -4.06 -7.51
C ILE A 36 1.17 -4.58 -7.36
N ALA A 37 1.79 -4.37 -6.19
CA ALA A 37 3.15 -4.83 -5.90
C ALA A 37 3.27 -6.36 -6.08
N ARG A 38 2.28 -7.10 -5.54
CA ARG A 38 2.20 -8.56 -5.68
C ARG A 38 2.09 -9.01 -7.14
N HIS A 39 1.29 -8.34 -7.95
CA HIS A 39 1.19 -8.67 -9.38
C HIS A 39 2.50 -8.38 -10.11
N ALA A 40 3.17 -7.27 -9.78
CA ALA A 40 4.45 -6.90 -10.40
C ALA A 40 5.53 -7.96 -10.11
N VAL A 41 5.71 -8.36 -8.85
CA VAL A 41 6.74 -9.37 -8.51
C VAL A 41 6.44 -10.75 -9.09
N VAL A 42 5.16 -11.13 -9.18
CA VAL A 42 4.75 -12.39 -9.80
C VAL A 42 5.02 -12.37 -11.32
N ALA A 43 4.76 -11.23 -11.98
CA ALA A 43 5.02 -11.07 -13.41
C ALA A 43 6.52 -11.18 -13.74
N ASP A 44 7.39 -10.68 -12.86
CA ASP A 44 8.85 -10.75 -12.99
C ASP A 44 9.46 -12.12 -12.60
N GLY A 45 8.62 -13.04 -12.10
CA GLY A 45 9.04 -14.33 -11.59
C GLY A 45 9.29 -14.29 -10.08
N ASP A 46 8.48 -15.02 -9.34
CA ASP A 46 8.50 -15.08 -7.89
C ASP A 46 8.61 -16.53 -7.42
N PRO A 47 9.83 -17.11 -7.47
CA PRO A 47 10.04 -18.48 -7.01
C PRO A 47 9.84 -18.58 -5.50
N SER A 48 9.09 -19.60 -5.08
CA SER A 48 8.95 -19.93 -3.66
C SER A 48 10.29 -20.36 -3.06
N VAL A 49 10.54 -20.00 -1.81
CA VAL A 49 11.70 -20.46 -1.05
C VAL A 49 11.45 -21.86 -0.53
N MET A 50 12.23 -22.83 -1.00
CA MET A 50 12.11 -24.22 -0.59
C MET A 50 12.70 -24.43 0.81
N GLU A 51 12.25 -25.47 1.51
CA GLU A 51 12.68 -25.75 2.90
C GLU A 51 14.20 -25.91 3.04
N GLY A 52 14.85 -26.53 2.06
CA GLY A 52 16.32 -26.67 2.04
C GLY A 52 17.04 -25.32 1.96
N GLU A 53 16.54 -24.40 1.13
CA GLU A 53 17.08 -23.05 0.99
C GLU A 53 16.84 -22.22 2.25
N ARG A 54 15.64 -22.33 2.83
CA ARG A 54 15.29 -21.69 4.09
C ARG A 54 16.25 -22.09 5.21
N ARG A 55 16.53 -23.38 5.37
CA ARG A 55 17.48 -23.88 6.37
C ARG A 55 18.89 -23.33 6.14
N GLN A 56 19.39 -23.37 4.91
CA GLN A 56 20.71 -22.84 4.58
C GLN A 56 20.85 -21.35 4.91
N ILE A 57 19.83 -20.55 4.62
CA ILE A 57 19.81 -19.11 4.93
C ILE A 57 19.81 -18.89 6.44
N VAL A 58 18.98 -19.61 7.19
CA VAL A 58 18.90 -19.51 8.66
C VAL A 58 20.23 -19.89 9.32
N ASP A 59 20.86 -20.99 8.87
CA ASP A 59 22.16 -21.43 9.38
C ASP A 59 23.26 -20.39 9.10
N ALA A 60 23.26 -19.80 7.89
CA ALA A 60 24.22 -18.75 7.51
C ALA A 60 24.03 -17.48 8.35
N LEU A 61 22.79 -17.06 8.60
CA LEU A 61 22.50 -15.90 9.46
C LEU A 61 22.93 -16.15 10.91
N SER A 62 22.73 -17.36 11.42
CA SER A 62 23.15 -17.73 12.78
C SER A 62 24.67 -17.73 12.93
N LEU A 63 25.39 -18.20 11.90
CA LEU A 63 26.86 -18.15 11.87
C LEU A 63 27.37 -16.71 11.79
N ALA A 64 26.75 -15.87 10.96
CA ALA A 64 27.11 -14.45 10.85
C ALA A 64 26.87 -13.72 12.18
N ASP A 65 25.75 -14.00 12.86
CA ASP A 65 25.43 -13.43 14.16
C ASP A 65 26.46 -13.81 15.23
N LEU A 66 26.89 -15.07 15.25
CA LEU A 66 27.95 -15.54 16.15
C LEU A 66 29.25 -14.74 15.97
N TRP A 67 29.68 -14.53 14.72
CA TRP A 67 30.90 -13.76 14.43
C TRP A 67 30.75 -12.27 14.74
N LEU A 68 29.58 -11.68 14.48
CA LEU A 68 29.32 -10.27 14.76
C LEU A 68 29.19 -9.97 16.26
N ASN A 69 28.63 -10.89 17.04
CA ASN A 69 28.50 -10.74 18.49
C ASN A 69 29.85 -10.61 19.19
N GLU A 70 30.88 -11.30 18.71
CA GLU A 70 32.24 -11.18 19.26
C GLU A 70 32.92 -9.86 18.86
N ALA A 71 32.58 -9.32 17.69
CA ALA A 71 33.22 -8.16 17.11
C ALA A 71 32.53 -6.82 17.44
N THR A 72 31.30 -6.86 17.98
CA THR A 72 30.47 -5.66 18.20
C THR A 72 30.02 -5.54 19.65
N ALA A 73 29.83 -4.31 20.12
CA ALA A 73 29.29 -4.03 21.45
C ALA A 73 27.75 -4.00 21.48
N LEU A 74 27.10 -4.05 20.32
CA LEU A 74 25.64 -4.10 20.21
C LEU A 74 25.18 -5.53 20.48
N PRO A 75 24.03 -5.72 21.16
CA PRO A 75 23.45 -7.05 21.29
C PRO A 75 23.03 -7.58 19.92
N SER A 76 23.01 -8.91 19.78
CA SER A 76 22.45 -9.58 18.60
C SER A 76 21.06 -9.05 18.28
N GLY A 77 20.85 -8.72 16.99
CA GLY A 77 19.54 -8.41 16.43
C GLY A 77 18.83 -9.61 15.84
N VAL A 78 19.47 -10.78 15.79
CA VAL A 78 18.93 -11.99 15.14
C VAL A 78 18.12 -12.79 16.15
N SER A 79 16.80 -12.66 16.11
CA SER A 79 15.88 -13.38 17.01
C SER A 79 15.08 -14.48 16.31
N ALA A 80 14.60 -14.21 15.09
CA ALA A 80 13.86 -15.15 14.26
C ALA A 80 14.24 -14.92 12.78
N PRO A 81 15.36 -15.48 12.31
CA PRO A 81 15.76 -15.35 10.91
C PRO A 81 14.74 -16.04 10.01
N GLU A 82 14.27 -15.33 8.99
CA GLU A 82 13.34 -15.86 7.99
C GLU A 82 13.88 -15.64 6.58
N ALA A 83 13.56 -16.58 5.68
CA ALA A 83 13.80 -16.43 4.26
C ALA A 83 12.46 -16.20 3.55
N TRP A 84 12.37 -15.15 2.75
CA TRP A 84 11.16 -14.75 2.06
C TRP A 84 11.38 -14.70 0.55
N SER A 85 10.39 -15.17 -0.20
CA SER A 85 10.15 -14.78 -1.59
C SER A 85 9.83 -13.28 -1.66
N ARG A 86 9.84 -12.69 -2.87
CA ARG A 86 9.51 -11.26 -3.04
C ARG A 86 8.08 -10.98 -2.59
N SER A 87 7.21 -11.92 -2.92
CA SER A 87 5.82 -11.98 -2.48
C SER A 87 5.64 -12.01 -0.96
N GLU A 88 6.38 -12.86 -0.25
CA GLU A 88 6.34 -12.91 1.23
C GLU A 88 6.92 -11.62 1.84
N TRP A 89 7.96 -11.04 1.23
CA TRP A 89 8.52 -9.77 1.69
C TRP A 89 7.48 -8.64 1.63
N ILE A 90 6.70 -8.55 0.54
CA ILE A 90 5.62 -7.56 0.43
C ILE A 90 4.60 -7.76 1.57
N GLU A 91 4.10 -8.98 1.76
CA GLU A 91 3.09 -9.26 2.79
C GLU A 91 3.59 -8.92 4.20
N ASN A 92 4.83 -9.26 4.52
CA ASN A 92 5.40 -9.04 5.85
C ASN A 92 5.80 -7.58 6.11
N THR A 93 6.13 -6.80 5.08
CA THR A 93 6.61 -5.42 5.26
C THR A 93 5.54 -4.35 5.08
N VAL A 94 4.44 -4.62 4.37
CA VAL A 94 3.33 -3.68 4.17
C VAL A 94 2.82 -3.04 5.47
N PRO A 95 2.66 -3.76 6.61
CA PRO A 95 2.24 -3.13 7.86
C PRO A 95 3.21 -2.03 8.35
N VAL A 96 4.51 -2.19 8.14
CA VAL A 96 5.53 -1.20 8.52
C VAL A 96 5.51 -0.02 7.55
N TRP A 97 5.45 -0.29 6.24
CA TRP A 97 5.33 0.75 5.21
C TRP A 97 4.09 1.61 5.44
N ARG A 98 2.98 1.00 5.86
CA ARG A 98 1.78 1.73 6.24
C ARG A 98 2.04 2.73 7.35
N GLN A 99 2.66 2.31 8.45
CA GLN A 99 2.98 3.21 9.57
C GLN A 99 3.88 4.37 9.15
N LEU A 100 4.84 4.13 8.26
CA LEU A 100 5.79 5.14 7.79
C LEU A 100 5.16 6.13 6.79
N CYS A 101 4.33 5.63 5.87
CA CYS A 101 3.81 6.44 4.76
C CYS A 101 2.45 7.08 5.05
N GLU A 102 1.64 6.51 5.95
CA GLU A 102 0.30 7.02 6.26
C GLU A 102 0.30 8.49 6.73
N PRO A 103 1.20 8.94 7.63
CA PRO A 103 1.28 10.35 8.02
C PRO A 103 1.58 11.29 6.84
N ILE A 104 2.43 10.85 5.91
CA ILE A 104 2.81 11.63 4.72
C ILE A 104 1.60 11.76 3.78
N ALA A 105 0.90 10.65 3.53
CA ALA A 105 -0.30 10.64 2.70
C ALA A 105 -1.43 11.49 3.30
N GLN A 106 -1.62 11.47 4.63
CA GLN A 106 -2.58 12.33 5.32
C GLN A 106 -2.27 13.82 5.03
N ARG A 107 -1.01 14.24 5.18
CA ARG A 107 -0.59 15.63 4.91
C ARG A 107 -0.79 16.04 3.46
N MET A 108 -0.52 15.15 2.51
CA MET A 108 -0.77 15.42 1.08
C MET A 108 -2.25 15.67 0.81
N VAL A 109 -3.12 14.79 1.30
CA VAL A 109 -4.58 14.89 1.12
C VAL A 109 -5.14 16.13 1.83
N GLU A 110 -4.67 16.44 3.03
CA GLU A 110 -5.01 17.67 3.76
C GLU A 110 -4.63 18.93 2.96
N THR A 111 -3.42 18.97 2.41
CA THR A 111 -2.93 20.14 1.66
C THR A 111 -3.69 20.34 0.36
N MET A 112 -3.96 19.25 -0.38
CA MET A 112 -4.79 19.30 -1.59
C MET A 112 -6.23 19.73 -1.26
N GLY A 113 -6.78 19.22 -0.15
CA GLY A 113 -8.10 19.59 0.34
C GLY A 113 -8.19 21.06 0.79
N GLY A 114 -7.14 21.56 1.46
CA GLY A 114 -7.03 22.95 1.90
C GLY A 114 -6.84 23.93 0.75
N ALA A 115 -6.13 23.54 -0.32
CA ALA A 115 -5.98 24.36 -1.52
C ALA A 115 -7.32 24.54 -2.28
N LEU A 116 -8.19 23.53 -2.26
CA LEU A 116 -9.51 23.57 -2.88
C LEU A 116 -10.59 24.20 -1.97
N GLY A 117 -10.51 23.97 -0.65
CA GLY A 117 -11.41 24.54 0.36
C GLY A 117 -11.04 25.95 0.83
N GLY A 118 -9.83 26.42 0.52
CA GLY A 118 -9.35 27.78 0.76
C GLY A 118 -9.83 28.81 -0.27
N ALA A 119 -10.48 28.37 -1.34
CA ALA A 119 -11.35 29.25 -2.11
C ALA A 119 -12.53 29.60 -1.21
N ASN A 120 -12.76 30.90 -0.93
CA ASN A 120 -13.93 31.43 -0.24
C ASN A 120 -15.22 31.04 -0.98
N LEU A 121 -15.62 29.78 -0.88
CA LEU A 121 -16.82 29.24 -1.50
C LEU A 121 -18.03 29.76 -0.71
N PRO A 122 -19.05 30.33 -1.38
CA PRO A 122 -20.29 30.72 -0.73
C PRO A 122 -20.86 29.56 0.10
N SER A 123 -21.54 29.85 1.20
CA SER A 123 -22.08 28.84 2.13
C SER A 123 -22.99 27.81 1.45
N GLU A 124 -23.71 28.18 0.38
CA GLU A 124 -24.51 27.27 -0.45
C GLU A 124 -23.65 26.32 -1.31
N ALA A 125 -22.47 26.76 -1.76
CA ALA A 125 -21.54 25.94 -2.51
C ALA A 125 -20.76 24.96 -1.61
N GLN A 126 -20.54 25.27 -0.33
CA GLN A 126 -19.87 24.37 0.62
C GLN A 126 -20.66 23.09 0.90
N GLN A 127 -21.99 23.16 0.96
CA GLN A 127 -22.84 21.98 1.18
C GLN A 127 -22.82 21.03 -0.03
N MET A 128 -22.77 21.58 -1.25
CA MET A 128 -22.57 20.80 -2.48
C MET A 128 -21.11 20.34 -2.67
N ALA A 129 -20.13 21.08 -2.15
CA ALA A 129 -18.71 20.74 -2.26
C ALA A 129 -18.29 19.60 -1.34
N GLY A 130 -18.99 19.35 -0.22
CA GLY A 130 -18.66 18.27 0.72
C GLY A 130 -18.54 16.89 0.05
N PRO A 131 -19.56 16.40 -0.67
CA PRO A 131 -19.50 15.15 -1.42
C PRO A 131 -18.40 15.12 -2.48
N LEU A 132 -18.20 16.23 -3.21
CA LEU A 132 -17.15 16.35 -4.23
C LEU A 132 -15.75 16.28 -3.62
N MET A 133 -15.53 16.92 -2.48
CA MET A 133 -14.28 16.88 -1.73
C MET A 133 -13.99 15.50 -1.15
N GLY A 134 -15.01 14.77 -0.69
CA GLY A 134 -14.87 13.38 -0.29
C GLY A 134 -14.40 12.49 -1.44
N MET A 135 -15.03 12.65 -2.62
CA MET A 135 -14.63 11.94 -3.83
C MET A 135 -13.19 12.28 -4.27
N LEU A 136 -12.78 13.55 -4.20
CA LEU A 136 -11.41 13.97 -4.51
C LEU A 136 -10.39 13.38 -3.54
N LYS A 137 -10.69 13.33 -2.23
CA LYS A 137 -9.85 12.67 -1.23
C LYS A 137 -9.69 11.17 -1.51
N GLN A 138 -10.79 10.50 -1.87
CA GLN A 138 -10.77 9.09 -2.25
C GLN A 138 -9.95 8.85 -3.52
N MET A 139 -10.12 9.70 -4.54
CA MET A 139 -9.32 9.68 -5.79
C MET A 139 -7.83 9.89 -5.52
N GLY A 140 -7.48 10.88 -4.69
CA GLY A 140 -6.10 11.12 -4.27
C GLY A 140 -5.50 9.91 -3.56
N GLY A 141 -6.26 9.27 -2.67
CA GLY A 141 -5.77 8.09 -1.96
C GLY A 141 -5.58 6.83 -2.81
N MET A 142 -6.35 6.70 -3.90
CA MET A 142 -6.07 5.66 -4.90
C MET A 142 -4.82 5.97 -5.70
N MET A 143 -4.61 7.22 -6.14
CA MET A 143 -3.38 7.58 -6.88
C MET A 143 -2.13 7.34 -6.04
N VAL A 144 -2.16 7.72 -4.75
CA VAL A 144 -1.05 7.46 -3.82
C VAL A 144 -0.87 5.95 -3.61
N GLY A 145 -1.95 5.19 -3.43
CA GLY A 145 -1.89 3.73 -3.32
C GLY A 145 -1.30 3.06 -4.56
N GLN A 146 -1.63 3.54 -5.76
CA GLN A 146 -1.06 3.04 -7.01
C GLN A 146 0.45 3.32 -7.09
N GLN A 147 0.89 4.54 -6.72
CA GLN A 147 2.31 4.88 -6.72
C GLN A 147 3.09 4.05 -5.69
N ILE A 148 2.53 3.86 -4.49
CA ILE A 148 3.13 3.01 -3.46
C ILE A 148 3.24 1.57 -3.96
N GLY A 149 2.17 1.03 -4.58
CA GLY A 149 2.19 -0.33 -5.10
C GLY A 149 3.17 -0.56 -6.26
N GLN A 150 3.56 0.49 -7.00
CA GLN A 150 4.61 0.40 -8.02
C GLN A 150 6.02 0.59 -7.47
N ALA A 151 6.14 1.26 -6.31
CA ALA A 151 7.42 1.51 -5.66
C ALA A 151 7.83 0.39 -4.68
N LEU A 152 6.85 -0.39 -4.22
CA LEU A 152 7.02 -1.63 -3.45
C LEU A 152 7.28 -2.81 -4.38
#